data_AF-A0A6J8D2J6-F1
#
_entry.id   AF-A0A6J8D2J6-F1
#
_cell.length_a   1.000
_cell.length_b   1.000
_cell.length_c   1.000
_cell.angle_alpha   90.00
_cell.angle_beta   90.00
_cell.angle_gamma   90.00
#
_symmetry.space_group_name_H-M   'P 1'
#
loop_
_entity.id
_entity.type
_entity.pdbx_description
1 polymer ?
#
loop_
_entity_poly.entity_id
_entity_poly.type
_entity_poly.pdbx_seq_one_letter_code
_entity_poly.pdbx_strand_id
1 'polypeptide(L)'
;MDLMKKYVLETNRYARNFITRNQHNISNKSRVHDWRKKGKLTLTEFKAFVGVILNMGLIRKATISEYWNRKHSSQSTPWFRKVFTRNRFQLVLKFLHLVDNRKIAPRNSSSYDPIAKFKPIVDHFNLKAKTHYSPSQNLFIDESLIGTKSRTILRQYIPTKHAKFGVKLWMLTEAITGYCFHFNVYKGKIYDPTPARETQDSYVVTSLLRAAGLLNKWYHVFCDSFFTSLALAKRLLNLHTYTTGTVRSNRPLPNLIKSANLRPSQSMFMRQQEILNSDNAKSRLHFIQLLIDDLSEDHMKRNHANFGVLNDERKNQHLRKLPGRKEKDCSVCSVRNVPGGRKRSKHICVVCHKGVHKTCFKKHSRRCYADE
;
A
#
# COMPACT_ATOMS: atom_id res chain seq x y z
N MET A 1 8.72 20.46 -20.90
CA MET A 1 8.63 19.80 -22.23
C MET A 1 7.84 18.51 -22.08
N ASP A 2 6.81 18.31 -22.91
CA ASP A 2 6.03 17.05 -22.98
C ASP A 2 6.97 15.83 -23.17
N LEU A 3 6.73 14.74 -22.43
CA LEU A 3 7.60 13.56 -22.35
C LEU A 3 7.86 12.97 -23.74
N MET A 4 6.82 12.89 -24.56
CA MET A 4 6.93 12.35 -25.93
C MET A 4 7.76 13.28 -26.82
N LYS A 5 7.65 14.61 -26.68
CA LYS A 5 8.49 15.56 -27.42
C LYS A 5 9.98 15.36 -27.10
N LYS A 6 10.31 15.06 -25.84
CA LYS A 6 11.68 14.71 -25.43
C LYS A 6 12.15 13.42 -26.13
N TYR A 7 11.34 12.37 -26.16
CA TYR A 7 11.71 11.11 -26.81
C TYR A 7 11.92 11.27 -28.32
N VAL A 8 11.08 12.07 -28.97
CA VAL A 8 11.25 12.44 -30.39
C VAL A 8 12.58 13.16 -30.61
N LEU A 9 12.90 14.14 -29.76
CA LEU A 9 14.17 14.89 -29.83
C LEU A 9 15.37 13.94 -29.69
N GLU A 10 15.38 13.10 -28.66
CA GLU A 10 16.52 12.22 -28.36
C GLU A 10 16.67 11.09 -29.39
N THR A 11 15.57 10.54 -29.88
CA THR A 11 15.57 9.55 -30.98
C THR A 11 16.15 10.14 -32.26
N ASN A 12 15.74 11.36 -32.63
CA ASN A 12 16.30 12.07 -33.78
C ASN A 12 17.77 12.43 -33.59
N ARG A 13 18.17 12.82 -32.37
CA ARG A 13 19.58 13.09 -32.02
C ARG A 13 20.43 11.84 -32.21
N TYR A 14 19.98 10.70 -31.67
CA TYR A 14 20.70 9.45 -31.81
C TYR A 14 20.80 8.99 -33.26
N ALA A 15 19.69 9.03 -34.02
CA ALA A 15 19.68 8.66 -35.43
C ALA A 15 20.70 9.47 -36.24
N ARG A 16 20.74 10.79 -36.04
CA ARG A 16 21.73 11.67 -36.70
C ARG A 16 23.15 11.28 -36.33
N ASN A 17 23.45 11.15 -35.04
CA ASN A 17 24.78 10.78 -34.56
C ASN A 17 25.23 9.42 -35.12
N PHE A 18 24.33 8.44 -35.17
CA PHE A 18 24.59 7.13 -35.77
C PHE A 18 24.92 7.24 -37.25
N ILE A 19 24.11 7.97 -38.01
CA ILE A 19 24.27 8.14 -39.46
C ILE A 19 25.58 8.85 -39.79
N THR A 20 25.91 9.93 -39.09
CA THR A 20 27.16 10.68 -39.30
C THR A 20 28.38 9.82 -38.98
N ARG A 21 28.39 9.14 -37.82
CA ARG A 21 29.53 8.32 -37.40
C ARG A 21 29.78 7.10 -38.29
N ASN A 22 28.75 6.60 -38.96
CA ASN A 22 28.84 5.38 -39.78
C ASN A 22 28.72 5.68 -41.28
N GLN A 23 28.89 6.94 -41.71
CA GLN A 23 28.57 7.34 -43.09
C GLN A 23 29.26 6.50 -44.17
N HIS A 24 30.51 6.08 -43.92
CA HIS A 24 31.31 5.26 -44.84
C HIS A 24 31.05 3.74 -44.70
N ASN A 25 30.38 3.33 -43.61
CA ASN A 25 30.12 1.92 -43.29
C ASN A 25 28.66 1.52 -43.55
N ILE A 26 27.82 2.44 -44.03
CA ILE A 26 26.42 2.16 -44.34
C ILE A 26 26.33 1.67 -45.79
N SER A 27 26.02 0.39 -45.98
CA SER A 27 25.73 -0.20 -47.29
C SER A 27 24.67 0.60 -48.06
N ASN A 28 24.81 0.67 -49.39
CA ASN A 28 23.82 1.29 -50.29
C ASN A 28 22.43 0.64 -50.19
N LYS A 29 22.34 -0.64 -49.83
CA LYS A 29 21.06 -1.36 -49.64
C LYS A 29 20.47 -1.17 -48.23
N SER A 30 21.12 -0.36 -47.38
CA SER A 30 20.69 -0.16 -46.00
C SER A 30 19.39 0.63 -45.94
N ARG A 31 18.44 0.12 -45.14
CA ARG A 31 17.20 0.83 -44.82
C ARG A 31 17.44 2.16 -44.09
N VAL A 32 18.64 2.40 -43.56
CA VAL A 32 18.98 3.68 -42.91
C VAL A 32 18.81 4.86 -43.88
N HIS A 33 18.96 4.64 -45.19
CA HIS A 33 18.69 5.66 -46.21
C HIS A 33 17.22 6.10 -46.22
N ASP A 34 16.26 5.23 -45.87
CA ASP A 34 14.85 5.61 -45.69
C ASP A 34 14.68 6.66 -44.58
N TRP A 35 15.54 6.67 -43.56
CA TRP A 35 15.52 7.71 -42.53
C TRP A 35 15.94 9.07 -43.08
N ARG A 36 16.95 9.12 -43.96
CA ARG A 36 17.36 10.35 -44.66
C ARG A 36 16.23 10.85 -45.57
N LYS A 37 15.66 9.95 -46.38
CA LYS A 37 14.60 10.27 -47.35
C LYS A 37 13.31 10.75 -46.69
N LYS A 38 12.84 10.06 -45.63
CA LYS A 38 11.59 10.42 -44.92
C LYS A 38 11.77 11.56 -43.91
N GLY A 39 13.00 11.88 -43.53
CA GLY A 39 13.31 12.92 -42.57
C GLY A 39 13.12 12.52 -41.11
N LYS A 40 13.19 13.54 -40.25
CA LYS A 40 13.15 13.42 -38.79
C LYS A 40 11.82 12.82 -38.33
N LEU A 41 11.88 12.00 -37.29
CA LEU A 41 10.70 11.52 -36.56
C LEU A 41 9.91 12.71 -36.02
N THR A 42 8.60 12.74 -36.27
CA THR A 42 7.70 13.78 -35.74
C THR A 42 6.96 13.27 -34.50
N LEU A 43 6.32 14.18 -33.75
CA LEU A 43 5.49 13.79 -32.60
C LEU A 43 4.30 12.93 -33.04
N THR A 44 3.63 13.27 -34.14
CA THR A 44 2.50 12.50 -34.69
C THR A 44 2.94 11.10 -35.09
N GLU A 45 4.09 10.99 -35.77
CA GLU A 45 4.64 9.69 -36.15
C GLU A 45 5.05 8.88 -34.90
N PHE A 46 5.63 9.50 -33.86
CA PHE A 46 5.93 8.79 -32.62
C PHE A 46 4.68 8.28 -31.88
N LYS A 47 3.59 9.06 -31.86
CA LYS A 47 2.30 8.62 -31.32
C LYS A 47 1.75 7.41 -32.10
N ALA A 48 1.84 7.44 -33.43
CA ALA A 48 1.46 6.30 -34.27
C ALA A 48 2.33 5.06 -33.98
N PHE A 49 3.64 5.24 -33.77
CA PHE A 49 4.57 4.16 -33.39
C PHE A 49 4.16 3.52 -32.04
N VAL A 50 3.83 4.33 -31.03
CA VAL A 50 3.31 3.83 -29.74
C VAL A 50 1.99 3.08 -29.94
N GLY A 51 1.05 3.63 -30.72
CA GLY A 51 -0.21 2.97 -31.03
C GLY A 51 -0.02 1.61 -31.71
N VAL A 52 0.96 1.49 -32.61
CA VAL A 52 1.35 0.21 -33.20
C VAL A 52 1.85 -0.77 -32.15
N ILE A 53 2.77 -0.36 -31.26
CA ILE A 53 3.29 -1.23 -30.18
C ILE A 53 2.16 -1.73 -29.27
N LEU A 54 1.25 -0.85 -28.87
CA LEU A 54 0.10 -1.22 -28.05
C LEU A 54 -0.78 -2.26 -28.75
N ASN A 55 -1.07 -2.05 -30.04
CA ASN A 55 -1.87 -3.00 -30.81
C ASN A 55 -1.15 -4.33 -31.07
N MET A 56 0.19 -4.35 -31.14
CA MET A 56 0.97 -5.60 -31.16
C MET A 56 0.83 -6.41 -29.85
N GLY A 57 0.51 -5.75 -28.74
CA GLY A 57 0.20 -6.40 -27.48
C GLY A 57 -1.11 -7.19 -27.52
N LEU A 58 -2.09 -6.68 -28.26
CA LEU A 58 -3.42 -7.29 -28.46
C LEU A 58 -3.40 -8.35 -29.56
N ILE A 59 -2.81 -8.02 -30.71
CA ILE A 59 -2.69 -8.91 -31.88
C ILE A 59 -1.27 -9.43 -31.94
N ARG A 60 -0.98 -10.57 -31.33
CA ARG A 60 0.38 -11.12 -31.31
C ARG A 60 0.69 -11.91 -32.58
N LYS A 61 1.81 -11.59 -33.23
CA LYS A 61 2.42 -12.37 -34.32
C LYS A 61 3.81 -12.85 -33.94
N ALA A 62 4.31 -13.90 -34.61
CA ALA A 62 5.56 -14.56 -34.24
C ALA A 62 6.77 -13.65 -34.48
N THR A 63 6.74 -12.83 -35.52
CA THR A 63 7.82 -11.88 -35.83
C THR A 63 7.33 -10.47 -36.14
N ILE A 64 8.18 -9.47 -35.91
CA ILE A 64 7.87 -8.05 -36.24
C ILE A 64 7.48 -7.89 -37.72
N SER A 65 8.08 -8.67 -38.62
CA SER A 65 7.83 -8.56 -40.06
C SER A 65 6.43 -9.03 -40.47
N GLU A 66 5.86 -10.01 -39.75
CA GLU A 66 4.55 -10.59 -40.07
C GLU A 66 3.39 -9.61 -39.89
N TYR A 67 3.56 -8.58 -39.06
CA TYR A 67 2.57 -7.49 -38.93
C TYR A 67 2.32 -6.74 -40.24
N TRP A 68 3.25 -6.83 -41.19
CA TRP A 68 3.15 -6.26 -42.53
C TRP A 68 3.03 -7.32 -43.64
N ASN A 69 2.65 -8.56 -43.29
CA ASN A 69 2.50 -9.64 -44.27
C ASN A 69 1.38 -9.34 -45.29
N ARG A 70 1.70 -9.56 -46.56
CA ARG A 70 0.78 -9.45 -47.71
C ARG A 70 0.59 -10.75 -48.47
N LYS A 71 1.45 -11.75 -48.24
CA LYS A 71 1.50 -12.99 -49.03
C LYS A 71 0.37 -13.95 -48.69
N HIS A 72 -0.04 -13.98 -47.42
CA HIS A 72 -1.08 -14.89 -46.95
C HIS A 72 -2.25 -14.07 -46.41
N SER A 73 -3.40 -14.14 -47.10
CA SER A 73 -4.62 -13.40 -46.75
C SER A 73 -5.09 -13.70 -45.32
N SER A 74 -5.05 -14.97 -44.91
CA SER A 74 -5.42 -15.42 -43.55
C SER A 74 -4.55 -14.82 -42.43
N GLN A 75 -3.32 -14.39 -42.76
CA GLN A 75 -2.39 -13.78 -41.81
C GLN A 75 -2.32 -12.25 -41.94
N SER A 76 -3.07 -11.68 -42.89
CA SER A 76 -3.03 -10.25 -43.15
C SER A 76 -3.71 -9.48 -42.03
N THR A 77 -3.05 -8.41 -41.58
CA THR A 77 -3.65 -7.47 -40.61
C THR A 77 -3.50 -6.05 -41.16
N PRO A 78 -4.42 -5.63 -42.06
CA PRO A 78 -4.24 -4.43 -42.88
C PRO A 78 -4.00 -3.14 -42.10
N TRP A 79 -4.51 -3.05 -40.88
CA TRP A 79 -4.36 -1.87 -40.03
C TRP A 79 -2.90 -1.45 -39.82
N PHE A 80 -1.99 -2.39 -39.53
CA PHE A 80 -0.57 -2.07 -39.26
C PHE A 80 0.11 -1.37 -40.45
N ARG A 81 -0.16 -1.83 -41.67
CA ARG A 81 0.40 -1.25 -42.90
C ARG A 81 -0.28 0.04 -43.34
N LYS A 82 -1.52 0.27 -42.93
CA LYS A 82 -2.22 1.56 -43.13
C LYS A 82 -1.63 2.65 -42.23
N VAL A 83 -1.25 2.29 -41.00
CA VAL A 83 -0.75 3.24 -39.99
C VAL A 83 0.74 3.55 -40.15
N PHE A 84 1.58 2.55 -40.39
CA PHE A 84 3.03 2.71 -40.36
C PHE A 84 3.68 1.81 -41.41
N THR A 85 4.74 2.22 -42.10
CA THR A 85 5.45 1.29 -42.99
C THR A 85 6.42 0.41 -42.22
N ARG A 86 6.55 -0.89 -42.57
CA ARG A 86 7.45 -1.85 -41.90
C ARG A 86 8.86 -1.29 -41.70
N ASN A 87 9.48 -0.80 -42.78
CA ASN A 87 10.85 -0.29 -42.73
C ASN A 87 10.96 0.90 -41.78
N ARG A 88 10.02 1.84 -41.84
CA ARG A 88 10.02 3.00 -40.96
C ARG A 88 9.83 2.58 -39.50
N PHE A 89 8.92 1.63 -39.22
CA PHE A 89 8.66 1.13 -37.87
C PHE A 89 9.93 0.54 -37.27
N GLN A 90 10.60 -0.34 -38.01
CA GLN A 90 11.83 -0.98 -37.56
C GLN A 90 13.00 0.01 -37.42
N LEU A 91 13.05 1.08 -38.23
CA LEU A 91 14.05 2.15 -38.06
C LEU A 91 13.79 2.99 -36.80
N VAL A 92 12.52 3.36 -36.53
CA VAL A 92 12.15 4.04 -35.29
C VAL A 92 12.49 3.16 -34.09
N LEU A 93 12.14 1.87 -34.15
CA LEU A 93 12.50 0.89 -33.11
C LEU A 93 14.02 0.79 -32.91
N LYS A 94 14.81 0.78 -33.99
CA LYS A 94 16.28 0.74 -33.94
C LYS A 94 16.87 1.99 -33.28
N PHE A 95 16.33 3.17 -33.57
CA PHE A 95 16.89 4.44 -33.12
C PHE A 95 16.26 5.00 -31.85
N LEU A 96 15.20 4.37 -31.32
CA LEU A 96 14.47 4.82 -30.14
C LEU A 96 15.41 5.11 -28.96
N HIS A 97 15.45 6.36 -28.51
CA HIS A 97 16.22 6.81 -27.36
C HIS A 97 15.39 7.80 -26.53
N LEU A 98 15.46 7.66 -25.20
CA LEU A 98 14.69 8.48 -24.26
C LEU A 98 15.54 9.58 -23.61
N VAL A 99 16.87 9.48 -23.75
CA VAL A 99 17.88 10.38 -23.18
C VAL A 99 19.04 10.60 -24.15
N ASP A 100 19.80 11.66 -23.90
CA ASP A 100 21.09 11.87 -24.56
C ASP A 100 22.15 10.96 -23.96
N ASN A 101 22.63 9.98 -24.72
CA ASN A 101 23.65 9.05 -24.26
C ASN A 101 24.95 9.76 -23.81
N ARG A 102 25.24 10.97 -24.29
CA ARG A 102 26.44 11.74 -23.90
C ARG A 102 26.35 12.27 -22.47
N LYS A 103 25.15 12.32 -21.90
CA LYS A 103 24.90 12.78 -20.53
C LYS A 103 24.86 11.62 -19.53
N ILE A 104 25.05 10.38 -19.99
CA ILE A 104 25.10 9.21 -19.13
C ILE A 104 26.54 9.01 -18.70
N ALA A 105 26.74 8.90 -17.39
CA ALA A 105 28.06 8.64 -16.83
C ALA A 105 28.66 7.32 -17.38
N PRO A 106 29.99 7.24 -17.53
CA PRO A 106 30.68 5.99 -17.88
C PRO A 106 30.47 4.90 -16.82
N ARG A 107 30.47 3.62 -17.23
CA ARG A 107 30.19 2.48 -16.33
C ARG A 107 31.13 2.35 -15.13
N ASN A 108 32.36 2.85 -15.26
CA ASN A 108 33.38 2.85 -14.21
C ASN A 108 33.27 4.06 -13.26
N SER A 109 32.33 4.98 -13.51
CA SER A 109 32.08 6.12 -12.61
C SER A 109 31.11 5.73 -11.50
N SER A 110 31.33 6.26 -10.30
CA SER A 110 30.39 6.19 -9.18
C SER A 110 29.01 6.83 -9.49
N SER A 111 28.95 7.72 -10.48
CA SER A 111 27.72 8.37 -10.93
C SER A 111 26.93 7.56 -11.98
N TYR A 112 27.41 6.36 -12.36
CA TYR A 112 26.72 5.51 -13.32
C TYR A 112 25.43 4.92 -12.74
N ASP A 113 24.31 5.23 -13.39
CA ASP A 113 23.04 4.59 -13.14
C ASP A 113 22.71 3.59 -14.27
N PRO A 114 22.60 2.28 -13.96
CA PRO A 114 22.29 1.26 -14.96
C PRO A 114 20.91 1.42 -15.61
N ILE A 115 20.01 2.20 -15.02
CA ILE A 115 18.68 2.48 -15.57
C ILE A 115 18.60 3.83 -16.29
N ALA A 116 19.68 4.63 -16.35
CA ALA A 116 19.68 6.00 -16.86
C ALA A 116 18.99 6.17 -18.23
N LYS A 117 19.10 5.16 -19.11
CA LYS A 117 18.50 5.17 -20.45
C LYS A 117 16.97 5.18 -20.46
N PHE A 118 16.33 4.65 -19.42
CA PHE A 118 14.87 4.56 -19.30
C PHE A 118 14.34 5.08 -17.97
N LYS A 119 15.21 5.60 -17.10
CA LYS A 119 14.81 6.28 -15.86
C LYS A 119 13.72 7.34 -16.08
N PRO A 120 13.76 8.19 -17.14
CA PRO A 120 12.71 9.18 -17.34
C PRO A 120 11.29 8.62 -17.50
N ILE A 121 11.13 7.42 -18.11
CA ILE A 121 9.80 6.83 -18.24
C ILE A 121 9.31 6.25 -16.92
N VAL A 122 10.22 5.68 -16.12
CA VAL A 122 9.93 5.17 -14.77
C VAL A 122 9.51 6.33 -13.86
N ASP A 123 10.31 7.41 -13.84
CA ASP A 123 10.03 8.61 -13.04
C ASP A 123 8.70 9.25 -13.47
N HIS A 124 8.43 9.34 -14.77
CA HIS A 124 7.19 9.90 -15.28
C HIS A 124 5.97 9.05 -14.91
N PHE A 125 6.07 7.73 -15.05
CA PHE A 125 5.00 6.82 -14.64
C PHE A 125 4.70 6.99 -13.15
N ASN A 126 5.74 6.90 -12.31
CA ASN A 126 5.60 7.02 -10.86
C ASN A 126 5.04 8.38 -10.44
N LEU A 127 5.36 9.47 -11.15
CA LEU A 127 4.75 10.78 -10.91
C LEU A 127 3.27 10.77 -11.29
N LYS A 128 2.93 10.28 -12.48
CA LYS A 128 1.56 10.31 -13.01
C LYS A 128 0.60 9.38 -12.26
N ALA A 129 1.06 8.20 -11.86
CA ALA A 129 0.29 7.28 -11.04
C ALA A 129 -0.21 7.96 -9.76
N LYS A 130 0.66 8.72 -9.08
CA LYS A 130 0.30 9.50 -7.88
C LYS A 130 -0.61 10.70 -8.16
N THR A 131 -0.45 11.35 -9.31
CA THR A 131 -1.25 12.53 -9.65
C THR A 131 -2.69 12.17 -10.01
N HIS A 132 -2.90 11.00 -10.63
CA HIS A 132 -4.20 10.65 -11.22
C HIS A 132 -4.97 9.59 -10.43
N TYR A 133 -4.38 9.04 -9.38
CA TYR A 133 -5.00 7.99 -8.59
C TYR A 133 -4.67 8.16 -7.11
N SER A 134 -5.61 7.79 -6.24
CA SER A 134 -5.39 7.71 -4.79
C SER A 134 -5.83 6.31 -4.35
N PRO A 135 -4.89 5.46 -3.88
CA PRO A 135 -5.22 4.10 -3.52
C PRO A 135 -6.03 4.06 -2.22
N SER A 136 -6.90 3.06 -2.13
CA SER A 136 -7.51 2.64 -0.86
C SER A 136 -6.46 2.14 0.14
N GLN A 137 -6.90 1.92 1.38
CA GLN A 137 -6.01 1.62 2.51
C GLN A 137 -5.11 0.38 2.30
N ASN A 138 -5.57 -0.60 1.52
CA ASN A 138 -4.90 -1.89 1.39
C ASN A 138 -3.98 -1.91 0.16
N LEU A 139 -2.70 -2.20 0.38
CA LEU A 139 -1.64 -2.20 -0.64
C LEU A 139 -0.93 -3.55 -0.68
N PHE A 140 -0.44 -3.97 -1.85
CA PHE A 140 0.50 -5.09 -1.97
C PHE A 140 1.89 -4.60 -2.37
N ILE A 141 2.90 -5.21 -1.78
CA ILE A 141 4.28 -5.14 -2.27
C ILE A 141 4.73 -6.53 -2.69
N ASP A 142 5.14 -6.62 -3.94
CA ASP A 142 5.68 -7.85 -4.52
C ASP A 142 6.68 -7.52 -5.64
N GLU A 143 7.25 -8.55 -6.24
CA GLU A 143 8.14 -8.47 -7.37
C GLU A 143 7.47 -8.84 -8.71
N SER A 144 7.83 -8.07 -9.73
CA SER A 144 7.55 -8.41 -11.12
C SER A 144 8.85 -8.65 -11.88
N LEU A 145 8.78 -9.41 -12.97
CA LEU A 145 9.93 -9.76 -13.80
C LEU A 145 9.61 -9.53 -15.27
N ILE A 146 10.24 -8.52 -15.85
CA ILE A 146 10.15 -8.27 -17.30
C ILE A 146 11.12 -9.22 -17.99
N GLY A 147 10.58 -10.29 -18.59
CA GLY A 147 11.36 -11.29 -19.32
C GLY A 147 12.22 -10.65 -20.42
N THR A 148 13.51 -10.97 -20.44
CA THR A 148 14.42 -10.47 -21.48
C THR A 148 15.55 -11.45 -21.79
N LYS A 149 15.93 -11.48 -23.07
CA LYS A 149 17.14 -12.16 -23.56
C LYS A 149 18.32 -11.19 -23.73
N SER A 150 18.14 -9.90 -23.44
CA SER A 150 19.17 -8.89 -23.60
C SER A 150 20.34 -9.10 -22.64
N ARG A 151 21.56 -8.86 -23.12
CA ARG A 151 22.76 -8.80 -22.30
C ARG A 151 22.79 -7.49 -21.51
N THR A 152 22.31 -7.52 -20.28
CA THR A 152 22.27 -6.37 -19.37
C THR A 152 22.68 -6.78 -17.97
N ILE A 153 23.33 -5.86 -17.25
CA ILE A 153 23.68 -6.01 -15.83
C ILE A 153 22.46 -6.07 -14.91
N LEU A 154 21.31 -5.60 -15.40
CA LEU A 154 20.03 -5.65 -14.68
C LEU A 154 19.37 -7.03 -14.70
N ARG A 155 19.90 -7.98 -15.48
CA ARG A 155 19.29 -9.30 -15.67
C ARG A 155 19.39 -10.11 -14.39
N GLN A 156 18.25 -10.53 -13.87
CA GLN A 156 18.09 -11.44 -12.74
C GLN A 156 17.61 -12.81 -13.21
N TYR A 157 17.97 -13.84 -12.44
CA TYR A 157 17.45 -15.19 -12.59
C TYR A 157 16.52 -15.50 -11.42
N ILE A 158 15.25 -15.80 -11.70
CA ILE A 158 14.24 -16.19 -10.71
C ILE A 158 13.62 -17.51 -11.17
N PRO A 159 14.07 -18.66 -10.65
CA PRO A 159 13.67 -19.99 -11.13
C PRO A 159 12.15 -20.23 -11.14
N THR A 160 11.45 -19.62 -10.18
CA THR A 160 10.02 -19.80 -9.93
C THR A 160 9.13 -18.99 -10.88
N LYS A 161 9.67 -18.00 -11.60
CA LYS A 161 8.88 -17.19 -12.56
C LYS A 161 8.92 -17.85 -13.95
N HIS A 162 7.80 -17.75 -14.68
CA HIS A 162 7.68 -18.28 -16.05
C HIS A 162 8.82 -17.78 -16.96
N ALA A 163 9.02 -16.47 -17.01
CA ALA A 163 10.20 -15.89 -17.65
C ALA A 163 11.38 -15.92 -16.68
N LYS A 164 12.06 -17.06 -16.54
CA LYS A 164 13.14 -17.27 -15.54
C LYS A 164 14.24 -16.20 -15.55
N PHE A 165 14.48 -15.54 -16.68
CA PHE A 165 15.45 -14.45 -16.82
C PHE A 165 14.77 -13.13 -17.21
N GLY A 166 15.05 -12.07 -16.47
CA GLY A 166 14.43 -10.77 -16.75
C GLY A 166 15.01 -9.60 -15.97
N VAL A 167 14.45 -8.41 -16.18
CA VAL A 167 14.68 -7.24 -15.32
C VAL A 167 13.66 -7.28 -14.18
N LYS A 168 14.16 -7.39 -12.95
CA LYS A 168 13.32 -7.45 -11.74
C LYS A 168 12.82 -6.04 -11.38
N LEU A 169 11.54 -5.95 -11.01
CA LEU A 169 10.90 -4.75 -10.47
C LEU A 169 10.41 -5.05 -9.06
N TRP A 170 10.52 -4.06 -8.18
CA TRP A 170 9.78 -4.00 -6.91
C TRP A 170 8.52 -3.17 -7.14
N MET A 171 7.36 -3.76 -6.92
CA MET A 171 6.06 -3.19 -7.26
C MET A 171 5.29 -2.85 -5.99
N LEU A 172 4.61 -1.71 -6.00
CA LEU A 172 3.60 -1.32 -5.02
C LEU A 172 2.28 -1.15 -5.77
N THR A 173 1.29 -1.97 -5.43
CA THR A 173 -0.03 -1.98 -6.06
C THR A 173 -1.14 -1.78 -5.03
N GLU A 174 -2.28 -1.27 -5.48
CA GLU A 174 -3.49 -1.29 -4.66
C GLU A 174 -4.06 -2.72 -4.60
N ALA A 175 -4.52 -3.16 -3.43
CA ALA A 175 -5.02 -4.52 -3.22
C ALA A 175 -6.36 -4.83 -3.87
N ILE A 176 -7.22 -3.84 -4.05
CA ILE A 176 -8.57 -4.05 -4.59
C ILE A 176 -8.52 -4.11 -6.12
N THR A 177 -7.92 -3.11 -6.77
CA THR A 177 -7.92 -3.01 -8.24
C THR A 177 -6.70 -3.62 -8.91
N GLY A 178 -5.62 -3.91 -8.15
CA GLY A 178 -4.33 -4.28 -8.72
C GLY A 178 -3.60 -3.12 -9.40
N TYR A 179 -4.07 -1.87 -9.24
CA TYR A 179 -3.45 -0.70 -9.87
C TYR A 179 -2.00 -0.54 -9.39
N CYS A 180 -1.05 -0.52 -10.33
CA CYS A 180 0.35 -0.25 -10.01
C CYS A 180 0.53 1.24 -9.68
N PHE A 181 0.74 1.51 -8.40
CA PHE A 181 0.86 2.87 -7.89
C PHE A 181 2.30 3.40 -7.92
N HIS A 182 3.26 2.51 -7.66
CA HIS A 182 4.68 2.85 -7.71
C HIS A 182 5.51 1.61 -8.02
N PHE A 183 6.64 1.76 -8.68
CA PHE A 183 7.62 0.68 -8.77
C PHE A 183 9.05 1.20 -8.86
N ASN A 184 9.98 0.37 -8.39
CA ASN A 184 11.42 0.58 -8.53
C ASN A 184 12.03 -0.55 -9.35
N VAL A 185 13.00 -0.20 -10.19
CA VAL A 185 13.77 -1.20 -10.96
C VAL A 185 14.90 -1.71 -10.08
N TYR A 186 14.99 -3.01 -9.90
CA TYR A 186 16.10 -3.58 -9.13
C TYR A 186 17.41 -3.47 -9.90
N LYS A 187 18.35 -2.70 -9.34
CA LYS A 187 19.65 -2.40 -9.97
C LYS A 187 20.76 -3.37 -9.58
N GLY A 188 20.53 -4.27 -8.62
CA GLY A 188 21.57 -5.09 -8.02
C GLY A 188 22.28 -4.40 -6.85
N LYS A 189 22.89 -5.20 -5.96
CA LYS A 189 23.50 -4.71 -4.70
C LYS A 189 24.63 -3.68 -4.91
N ILE A 190 25.34 -3.74 -6.03
CA ILE A 190 26.44 -2.81 -6.35
C ILE A 190 25.92 -1.39 -6.60
N TYR A 191 24.77 -1.27 -7.28
CA TYR A 191 24.23 0.01 -7.74
C TYR A 191 23.08 0.55 -6.88
N ASP A 192 22.61 -0.24 -5.92
CA ASP A 192 21.59 0.11 -4.93
C ASP A 192 21.82 -0.72 -3.66
N PRO A 193 22.93 -0.46 -2.94
CA PRO A 193 23.25 -1.19 -1.73
C PRO A 193 22.22 -0.91 -0.64
N THR A 194 21.84 -1.96 0.08
CA THR A 194 21.05 -1.80 1.29
C THR A 194 21.90 -1.08 2.36
N PRO A 195 21.37 -0.05 3.05
CA PRO A 195 22.08 0.61 4.14
C PRO A 195 22.55 -0.38 5.21
N ALA A 196 23.72 -0.15 5.81
CA ALA A 196 24.40 -1.11 6.70
C ALA A 196 23.56 -1.58 7.91
N ARG A 197 22.58 -0.79 8.36
CA ARG A 197 21.70 -1.09 9.50
C ARG A 197 20.30 -1.53 9.08
N GLU A 198 20.09 -1.81 7.80
CA GLU A 198 18.82 -2.26 7.26
C GLU A 198 18.97 -3.60 6.56
N THR A 199 17.90 -4.39 6.62
CA THR A 199 17.77 -5.59 5.80
C THR A 199 17.12 -5.22 4.46
N GLN A 200 17.45 -5.94 3.39
CA GLN A 200 17.03 -5.58 2.03
C GLN A 200 15.50 -5.51 1.89
N ASP A 201 14.80 -6.46 2.51
CA ASP A 201 13.35 -6.48 2.65
C ASP A 201 12.80 -5.20 3.29
N SER A 202 13.36 -4.79 4.43
CA SER A 202 12.93 -3.59 5.15
C SER A 202 13.18 -2.32 4.35
N TYR A 203 14.36 -2.23 3.73
CA TYR A 203 14.73 -1.11 2.88
C TYR A 203 13.80 -0.99 1.67
N VAL A 204 13.50 -2.08 0.97
CA VAL A 204 12.63 -2.07 -0.21
C VAL A 204 11.22 -1.62 0.15
N VAL A 205 10.61 -2.22 1.18
CA VAL A 205 9.24 -1.90 1.60
C VAL A 205 9.12 -0.43 2.01
N THR A 206 9.99 0.03 2.91
CA THR A 206 9.95 1.42 3.38
C THR A 206 10.28 2.42 2.29
N SER A 207 11.20 2.10 1.37
CA SER A 207 11.55 2.97 0.25
C SER A 207 10.42 3.10 -0.77
N LEU A 208 9.71 2.01 -1.10
CA LEU A 208 8.55 2.07 -1.99
C LEU A 208 7.44 2.94 -1.39
N LEU A 209 7.08 2.72 -0.12
CA LEU A 209 6.02 3.46 0.56
C LEU A 209 6.37 4.94 0.72
N ARG A 210 7.62 5.24 1.10
CA ARG A 210 8.12 6.61 1.23
C ARG A 210 8.11 7.32 -0.11
N ALA A 211 8.66 6.68 -1.15
CA ALA A 211 8.67 7.24 -2.49
C ALA A 211 7.24 7.46 -2.99
N ALA A 212 6.31 6.54 -2.71
CA ALA A 212 4.90 6.66 -3.05
C ALA A 212 4.13 7.73 -2.25
N GLY A 213 4.70 8.25 -1.16
CA GLY A 213 4.01 9.19 -0.27
C GLY A 213 2.89 8.53 0.55
N LEU A 214 2.98 7.22 0.80
CA LEU A 214 1.99 6.43 1.53
C LEU A 214 2.48 5.95 2.90
N LEU A 215 3.76 6.13 3.22
CA LEU A 215 4.31 5.88 4.55
C LEU A 215 3.75 6.89 5.56
N ASN A 216 3.60 6.50 6.83
CA ASN A 216 3.07 7.33 7.92
C ASN A 216 1.61 7.77 7.75
N LYS A 217 0.78 6.95 7.09
CA LYS A 217 -0.61 7.31 6.75
C LYS A 217 -1.63 6.20 7.05
N TRP A 218 -1.25 5.22 7.88
CA TRP A 218 -2.08 4.09 8.30
C TRP A 218 -2.59 3.21 7.15
N TYR A 219 -1.86 3.19 6.02
CA TYR A 219 -2.03 2.17 4.99
C TYR A 219 -1.66 0.80 5.54
N HIS A 220 -2.30 -0.24 5.00
CA HIS A 220 -2.04 -1.64 5.34
C HIS A 220 -1.36 -2.33 4.18
N VAL A 221 -0.12 -2.76 4.40
CA VAL A 221 0.72 -3.35 3.36
C VAL A 221 0.80 -4.86 3.51
N PHE A 222 0.34 -5.55 2.48
CA PHE A 222 0.45 -6.99 2.33
C PHE A 222 1.72 -7.36 1.57
N CYS A 223 2.50 -8.27 2.13
CA CYS A 223 3.78 -8.71 1.57
C CYS A 223 3.92 -10.23 1.61
N ASP A 224 4.77 -10.77 0.75
CA ASP A 224 5.14 -12.18 0.77
C ASP A 224 6.20 -12.50 1.85
N SER A 225 6.63 -13.76 1.89
CA SER A 225 7.64 -14.25 2.83
C SER A 225 9.07 -13.73 2.59
N PHE A 226 9.36 -13.19 1.39
CA PHE A 226 10.64 -12.55 1.15
C PHE A 226 10.75 -11.26 1.96
N PHE A 227 9.69 -10.44 1.99
CA PHE A 227 9.74 -9.15 2.70
C PHE A 227 9.42 -9.24 4.20
N THR A 228 8.55 -10.16 4.60
CA THR A 228 7.94 -10.09 5.93
C THR A 228 8.90 -10.57 7.03
N SER A 229 9.03 -9.75 8.07
CA SER A 229 9.75 -10.09 9.31
C SER A 229 9.17 -9.34 10.50
N LEU A 230 9.37 -9.84 11.73
CA LEU A 230 8.92 -9.15 12.94
C LEU A 230 9.58 -7.77 13.10
N ALA A 231 10.86 -7.64 12.74
CA ALA A 231 11.57 -6.37 12.77
C ALA A 231 10.94 -5.35 11.80
N LEU A 232 10.57 -5.78 10.60
CA LEU A 232 9.85 -4.93 9.65
C LEU A 232 8.47 -4.53 10.17
N ALA A 233 7.71 -5.48 10.74
CA ALA A 233 6.38 -5.20 11.27
C ALA A 233 6.42 -4.13 12.37
N LYS A 234 7.36 -4.24 13.33
CA LYS A 234 7.59 -3.22 14.38
C LYS A 234 7.97 -1.87 13.78
N ARG A 235 8.90 -1.87 12.81
CA ARG A 235 9.34 -0.64 12.14
C ARG A 235 8.19 0.07 11.42
N LEU A 236 7.36 -0.66 10.69
CA LEU A 236 6.21 -0.08 9.97
C LEU A 236 5.16 0.45 10.94
N LEU A 237 4.91 -0.25 12.04
CA LEU A 237 3.98 0.22 13.08
C LEU A 237 4.44 1.55 13.68
N ASN A 238 5.74 1.68 14.01
CA ASN A 238 6.34 2.94 14.47
C ASN A 238 6.29 4.06 13.41
N LEU A 239 6.12 3.68 12.14
CA LEU A 239 5.93 4.57 10.99
C LEU A 239 4.45 4.63 10.58
N HIS A 240 3.53 4.48 11.54
CA HIS A 240 2.07 4.52 11.36
C HIS A 240 1.62 3.79 10.09
N THR A 241 2.09 2.57 9.88
CA THR A 241 1.79 1.75 8.70
C THR A 241 1.62 0.30 9.14
N TYR A 242 0.51 -0.32 8.76
CA TYR A 242 0.26 -1.71 9.11
C TYR A 242 0.90 -2.65 8.09
N THR A 243 1.18 -3.88 8.52
CA THR A 243 1.61 -4.93 7.59
C THR A 243 1.01 -6.28 7.92
N THR A 244 0.85 -7.09 6.88
CA THR A 244 0.51 -8.50 6.99
C THR A 244 1.27 -9.29 5.94
N GLY A 245 1.74 -10.46 6.32
CA GLY A 245 2.45 -11.33 5.40
C GLY A 245 2.80 -12.66 6.04
N THR A 246 3.23 -13.59 5.21
CA THR A 246 3.75 -14.88 5.67
C THR A 246 5.19 -14.70 6.14
N VAL A 247 5.61 -15.37 7.21
CA VAL A 247 7.02 -15.29 7.67
C VAL A 247 7.69 -16.65 7.46
N ARG A 248 8.90 -16.65 6.91
CA ARG A 248 9.68 -17.90 6.75
C ARG A 248 10.10 -18.42 8.13
N SER A 249 10.02 -19.74 8.31
CA SER A 249 10.36 -20.41 9.59
C SER A 249 11.79 -20.16 10.07
N ASN A 250 12.72 -19.89 9.15
CA ASN A 250 14.11 -19.58 9.45
C ASN A 250 14.34 -18.14 9.95
N ARG A 251 13.33 -17.25 9.91
CA ARG A 251 13.42 -15.91 10.47
C ARG A 251 13.33 -15.95 12.00
N PRO A 252 13.82 -14.92 12.71
CA PRO A 252 13.57 -14.79 14.14
C PRO A 252 12.06 -14.71 14.43
N LEU A 253 11.55 -15.68 15.18
CA LEU A 253 10.17 -15.80 15.65
C LEU A 253 10.23 -16.31 17.10
N PRO A 254 9.21 -16.03 17.93
CA PRO A 254 9.13 -16.56 19.29
C PRO A 254 9.29 -18.08 19.32
N ASN A 255 10.10 -18.59 20.26
CA ASN A 255 10.38 -20.03 20.36
C ASN A 255 9.11 -20.85 20.50
N LEU A 256 8.13 -20.35 21.25
CA LEU A 256 6.84 -21.01 21.43
C LEU A 256 6.08 -21.21 20.10
N ILE A 257 6.22 -20.29 19.14
CA ILE A 257 5.67 -20.46 17.78
C ILE A 257 6.43 -21.56 17.03
N LYS A 258 7.76 -21.60 17.16
CA LYS A 258 8.63 -22.55 16.44
C LYS A 258 8.54 -23.98 16.99
N SER A 259 8.34 -24.15 18.30
CA SER A 259 8.33 -25.45 18.97
C SER A 259 6.94 -26.06 19.07
N ALA A 260 5.90 -25.40 18.57
CA ALA A 260 4.55 -25.91 18.69
C ALA A 260 4.31 -27.12 17.78
N ASN A 261 3.86 -28.20 18.40
CA ASN A 261 3.46 -29.42 17.71
C ASN A 261 1.94 -29.41 17.48
N LEU A 262 1.52 -28.82 16.35
CA LEU A 262 0.12 -28.68 15.98
C LEU A 262 -0.31 -29.84 15.07
N ARG A 263 -1.50 -30.41 15.32
CA ARG A 263 -2.13 -31.36 14.41
C ARG A 263 -2.64 -30.64 13.13
N PRO A 264 -2.88 -31.34 12.02
CA PRO A 264 -3.54 -30.76 10.86
C PRO A 264 -4.82 -30.00 11.25
N SER A 265 -5.05 -28.85 10.63
CA SER A 265 -6.17 -27.93 10.92
C SER A 265 -6.15 -27.24 12.29
N GLN A 266 -5.14 -27.48 13.13
CA GLN A 266 -4.92 -26.68 14.33
C GLN A 266 -4.16 -25.39 14.01
N SER A 267 -4.45 -24.35 14.78
CA SER A 267 -3.77 -23.06 14.67
C SER A 267 -3.53 -22.53 16.06
N MET A 268 -2.41 -21.84 16.19
CA MET A 268 -1.97 -21.21 17.42
C MET A 268 -1.72 -19.75 17.15
N PHE A 269 -2.10 -18.91 18.10
CA PHE A 269 -2.01 -17.47 17.98
C PHE A 269 -1.21 -16.90 19.16
N MET A 270 -0.44 -15.87 18.87
CA MET A 270 0.33 -15.11 19.84
C MET A 270 0.23 -13.63 19.47
N ARG A 271 0.11 -12.76 20.48
CA ARG A 271 0.09 -11.31 20.32
C ARG A 271 1.17 -10.72 21.22
N GLN A 272 2.05 -9.93 20.63
CA GLN A 272 2.96 -9.07 21.37
C GLN A 272 2.29 -7.70 21.48
N GLN A 273 2.03 -7.20 22.69
CA GLN A 273 1.39 -5.91 22.92
C GLN A 273 2.20 -5.12 23.97
N GLU A 274 2.26 -3.79 23.83
CA GLU A 274 2.72 -2.88 24.90
C GLU A 274 1.74 -2.81 26.09
N ILE A 275 0.60 -3.53 26.05
CA ILE A 275 -0.48 -3.40 27.04
C ILE A 275 -0.85 -4.69 27.80
N LEU A 276 -0.45 -5.90 27.39
CA LEU A 276 -0.76 -7.11 28.17
C LEU A 276 0.34 -8.18 28.08
N ASN A 277 0.90 -8.52 29.24
CA ASN A 277 1.92 -9.55 29.46
C ASN A 277 1.40 -10.96 29.14
N SER A 278 1.40 -11.38 27.88
CA SER A 278 1.27 -12.81 27.59
C SER A 278 2.03 -13.24 26.33
N ASP A 279 3.21 -13.81 26.54
CA ASP A 279 3.96 -14.58 25.53
C ASP A 279 3.40 -16.00 25.34
N ASN A 280 2.16 -16.26 25.79
CA ASN A 280 1.55 -17.58 25.77
C ASN A 280 0.76 -17.82 24.49
N ALA A 281 1.01 -18.98 23.90
CA ALA A 281 0.28 -19.57 22.80
C ALA A 281 -1.17 -19.85 23.17
N LYS A 282 -2.11 -19.44 22.31
CA LYS A 282 -3.55 -19.56 22.57
C LYS A 282 -4.27 -20.26 21.42
N SER A 283 -5.37 -20.93 21.76
CA SER A 283 -6.33 -21.43 20.77
C SER A 283 -7.00 -20.26 20.05
N ARG A 284 -7.56 -20.51 18.86
CA ARG A 284 -8.29 -19.50 18.08
C ARG A 284 -9.39 -18.81 18.89
N LEU A 285 -10.23 -19.59 19.57
CA LEU A 285 -11.34 -19.07 20.35
C LEU A 285 -10.84 -18.15 21.47
N HIS A 286 -9.86 -18.61 22.25
CA HIS A 286 -9.33 -17.84 23.37
C HIS A 286 -8.61 -16.58 22.91
N PHE A 287 -7.90 -16.65 21.78
CA PHE A 287 -7.29 -15.46 21.17
C PHE A 287 -8.34 -14.45 20.72
N ILE A 288 -9.40 -14.90 20.05
CA ILE A 288 -10.51 -14.03 19.61
C ILE A 288 -11.22 -13.41 20.82
N GLN A 289 -11.49 -14.18 21.87
CA GLN A 289 -12.11 -13.68 23.10
C GLN A 289 -11.29 -12.55 23.71
N LEU A 290 -9.98 -12.77 23.93
CA LEU A 290 -9.11 -11.72 24.48
C LEU A 290 -9.01 -10.50 23.57
N LEU A 291 -9.05 -10.70 22.26
CA LEU A 291 -9.04 -9.60 21.30
C LEU A 291 -10.35 -8.80 21.34
N ILE A 292 -11.49 -9.48 21.50
CA ILE A 292 -12.79 -8.84 21.73
C ILE A 292 -12.77 -8.07 23.04
N ASP A 293 -12.28 -8.67 24.14
CA ASP A 293 -12.22 -8.04 25.45
C ASP A 293 -11.36 -6.77 25.40
N ASP A 294 -10.17 -6.83 24.81
CA ASP A 294 -9.24 -5.71 24.65
C ASP A 294 -9.81 -4.59 23.77
N LEU A 295 -10.40 -4.92 22.61
CA LEU A 295 -11.03 -3.93 21.73
C LEU A 295 -12.31 -3.32 22.34
N SER A 296 -13.08 -4.13 23.08
CA SER A 296 -14.28 -3.69 23.77
C SER A 296 -13.93 -2.81 24.96
N GLU A 297 -12.85 -3.10 25.69
CA GLU A 297 -12.32 -2.22 26.74
C GLU A 297 -11.92 -0.86 26.17
N ASP A 298 -11.25 -0.80 25.02
CA ASP A 298 -10.88 0.48 24.37
C ASP A 298 -12.11 1.29 23.97
N HIS A 299 -13.15 0.64 23.44
CA HIS A 299 -14.43 1.29 23.14
C HIS A 299 -15.18 1.71 24.41
N MET A 300 -15.19 0.88 25.45
CA MET A 300 -15.80 1.17 26.75
C MET A 300 -15.08 2.32 27.44
N LYS A 301 -13.74 2.38 27.42
CA LYS A 301 -12.94 3.50 27.94
C LYS A 301 -13.21 4.79 27.16
N ARG A 302 -13.34 4.73 25.83
CA ARG A 302 -13.73 5.89 25.01
C ARG A 302 -15.18 6.31 25.21
N ASN A 303 -16.10 5.38 25.44
CA ASN A 303 -17.48 5.71 25.82
C ASN A 303 -17.54 6.23 27.25
N HIS A 304 -16.74 5.74 28.19
CA HIS A 304 -16.61 6.32 29.52
C HIS A 304 -15.91 7.69 29.50
N ALA A 305 -15.05 7.97 28.52
CA ALA A 305 -14.47 9.29 28.28
C ALA A 305 -15.44 10.24 27.54
N ASN A 306 -16.25 9.74 26.60
CA ASN A 306 -17.30 10.51 25.90
C ASN A 306 -18.59 10.69 26.74
N PHE A 307 -18.85 9.79 27.69
CA PHE A 307 -19.77 9.99 28.82
C PHE A 307 -19.07 10.59 30.05
N GLY A 308 -17.78 10.94 29.88
CA GLY A 308 -16.89 11.44 30.92
C GLY A 308 -16.73 12.94 30.93
N VAL A 309 -17.61 13.73 30.31
CA VAL A 309 -17.86 15.14 30.66
C VAL A 309 -19.31 15.52 30.31
N LEU A 310 -20.28 14.84 30.91
CA LEU A 310 -21.58 15.46 31.19
C LEU A 310 -21.89 15.24 32.66
N ASN A 311 -21.56 16.28 33.43
CA ASN A 311 -21.86 16.46 34.84
C ASN A 311 -23.28 15.98 35.21
N ASP A 312 -23.42 14.74 35.66
CA ASP A 312 -24.65 14.24 36.30
C ASP A 312 -24.57 14.27 37.84
N GLU A 313 -23.54 14.96 38.38
CA GLU A 313 -23.42 15.23 39.82
C GLU A 313 -24.20 16.46 40.29
N ARG A 314 -24.73 17.31 39.39
CA ARG A 314 -25.48 18.52 39.78
C ARG A 314 -26.96 18.30 40.14
N LYS A 315 -27.49 17.06 40.12
CA LYS A 315 -28.89 16.78 40.52
C LYS A 315 -29.07 15.96 41.81
N ASN A 316 -28.01 15.44 42.41
CA ASN A 316 -28.12 14.53 43.58
C ASN A 316 -27.35 14.96 44.84
N GLN A 317 -26.94 16.23 44.99
CA GLN A 317 -26.27 16.68 46.24
C GLN A 317 -27.15 16.57 47.50
N HIS A 318 -28.45 16.39 47.35
CA HIS A 318 -29.39 16.44 48.49
C HIS A 318 -30.03 15.11 48.88
N LEU A 319 -29.69 14.01 48.20
CA LEU A 319 -30.19 12.67 48.51
C LEU A 319 -29.05 11.65 48.63
N ARG A 320 -28.92 11.01 49.80
CA ARG A 320 -27.96 9.93 50.06
C ARG A 320 -28.65 8.57 50.00
N LYS A 321 -28.02 7.59 49.35
CA LYS A 321 -28.49 6.19 49.33
C LYS A 321 -28.14 5.49 50.66
N LEU A 322 -29.09 4.73 51.23
CA LEU A 322 -28.85 3.94 52.43
C LEU A 322 -27.99 2.70 52.09
N PRO A 323 -27.05 2.30 52.99
CA PRO A 323 -26.22 1.12 52.76
C PRO A 323 -27.03 -0.18 52.89
N GLY A 324 -26.69 -1.18 52.05
CA GLY A 324 -27.31 -2.50 52.05
C GLY A 324 -28.77 -2.51 51.55
N ARG A 325 -29.61 -3.35 52.18
CA ARG A 325 -31.06 -3.47 51.88
C ARG A 325 -31.94 -2.56 52.78
N LYS A 326 -31.36 -1.55 53.43
CA LYS A 326 -32.08 -0.66 54.36
C LYS A 326 -33.01 0.30 53.62
N GLU A 327 -34.21 0.50 54.15
CA GLU A 327 -35.24 1.38 53.59
C GLU A 327 -35.95 2.20 54.68
N LYS A 328 -36.39 3.41 54.34
CA LYS A 328 -37.23 4.27 55.19
C LYS A 328 -38.55 4.62 54.50
N ASP A 329 -39.58 4.93 55.28
CA ASP A 329 -40.85 5.41 54.74
C ASP A 329 -40.65 6.76 54.05
N CYS A 330 -41.21 6.91 52.84
CA CYS A 330 -41.12 8.15 52.07
C CYS A 330 -41.98 9.23 52.73
N SER A 331 -41.36 10.32 53.16
CA SER A 331 -42.04 11.45 53.82
C SER A 331 -43.05 12.20 52.95
N VAL A 332 -43.11 11.92 51.65
CA VAL A 332 -44.02 12.59 50.70
C VAL A 332 -45.19 11.72 50.30
N CYS A 333 -44.98 10.41 50.11
CA CYS A 333 -45.99 9.51 49.54
C CYS A 333 -46.33 8.30 50.40
N SER A 334 -45.75 8.18 51.60
CA SER A 334 -46.10 7.13 52.55
C SER A 334 -47.16 7.63 53.53
N VAL A 335 -48.31 6.96 53.57
CA VAL A 335 -49.40 7.24 54.52
C VAL A 335 -49.58 6.04 55.43
N ARG A 336 -49.33 6.19 56.74
CA ARG A 336 -49.32 5.06 57.69
C ARG A 336 -50.71 4.52 58.02
N ASN A 337 -51.72 5.37 57.97
CA ASN A 337 -53.08 5.03 58.43
C ASN A 337 -53.98 4.49 57.31
N VAL A 338 -53.40 4.17 56.15
CA VAL A 338 -54.12 3.61 54.99
C VAL A 338 -53.54 2.22 54.69
N PRO A 339 -54.34 1.14 54.68
CA PRO A 339 -53.89 -0.19 54.27
C PRO A 339 -53.23 -0.13 52.88
N GLY A 340 -51.99 -0.62 52.77
CA GLY A 340 -51.19 -0.54 51.52
C GLY A 340 -50.60 0.85 51.19
N GLY A 341 -50.85 1.87 52.01
CA GLY A 341 -50.37 3.24 51.81
C GLY A 341 -48.88 3.47 52.13
N ARG A 342 -48.17 2.44 52.64
CA ARG A 342 -46.76 2.55 53.03
C ARG A 342 -45.85 2.44 51.81
N LYS A 343 -45.09 3.50 51.52
CA LYS A 343 -44.15 3.56 50.38
C LYS A 343 -42.71 3.72 50.90
N ARG A 344 -41.84 2.76 50.56
CA ARG A 344 -40.46 2.66 51.09
C ARG A 344 -39.43 3.19 50.10
N SER A 345 -38.44 3.96 50.57
CA SER A 345 -37.33 4.50 49.77
C SER A 345 -35.98 4.02 50.28
N LYS A 346 -35.06 3.74 49.35
CA LYS A 346 -33.63 3.48 49.59
C LYS A 346 -32.79 4.77 49.67
N HIS A 347 -33.39 5.94 49.50
CA HIS A 347 -32.71 7.24 49.57
C HIS A 347 -33.27 8.07 50.72
N ILE A 348 -32.41 8.86 51.34
CA ILE A 348 -32.73 9.80 52.40
C ILE A 348 -32.29 11.21 52.03
N CYS A 349 -33.01 12.22 52.51
CA CYS A 349 -32.54 13.61 52.45
C CYS A 349 -31.28 13.76 53.29
N VAL A 350 -30.27 14.47 52.78
CA VAL A 350 -29.03 14.73 53.53
C VAL A 350 -29.24 15.74 54.66
N VAL A 351 -30.29 16.57 54.59
CA VAL A 351 -30.61 17.59 55.61
C VAL A 351 -31.47 17.00 56.74
N CYS A 352 -32.68 16.52 56.43
CA CYS A 352 -33.58 16.03 57.49
C CYS A 352 -33.53 14.51 57.74
N HIS A 353 -32.72 13.77 57.00
CA HIS A 353 -32.54 12.30 57.10
C HIS A 353 -33.82 11.44 56.99
N LYS A 354 -34.93 12.02 56.51
CA LYS A 354 -36.18 11.33 56.17
C LYS A 354 -36.04 10.55 54.86
N GLY A 355 -36.79 9.46 54.72
CA GLY A 355 -36.85 8.71 53.47
C GLY A 355 -37.54 9.53 52.38
N VAL A 356 -36.97 9.56 51.18
CA VAL A 356 -37.51 10.31 50.04
C VAL A 356 -37.18 9.56 48.74
N HIS A 357 -38.15 9.29 47.87
CA HIS A 357 -37.84 8.76 46.54
C HIS A 357 -37.22 9.85 45.67
N LYS A 358 -36.37 9.48 44.70
CA LYS A 358 -35.79 10.44 43.74
C LYS A 358 -36.87 11.31 43.07
N THR A 359 -38.00 10.71 42.70
CA THR A 359 -39.15 11.40 42.10
C THR A 359 -39.94 12.27 43.08
N CYS A 360 -39.86 12.01 44.39
CA CYS A 360 -40.53 12.78 45.44
C CYS A 360 -39.69 13.96 45.94
N PHE A 361 -38.41 14.05 45.55
CA PHE A 361 -37.48 15.05 46.08
C PHE A 361 -37.94 16.49 45.84
N LYS A 362 -38.43 16.82 44.64
CA LYS A 362 -38.91 18.18 44.31
C LYS A 362 -40.06 18.67 45.20
N LYS A 363 -40.92 17.77 45.67
CA LYS A 363 -42.00 18.09 46.62
C LYS A 363 -41.49 18.17 48.06
N HIS A 364 -40.52 17.32 48.40
CA HIS A 364 -39.87 17.31 49.70
C HIS A 364 -39.02 18.57 49.93
N SER A 365 -38.23 19.00 48.94
CA SER A 365 -37.30 20.13 49.06
C SER A 365 -38.04 21.44 49.36
N ARG A 366 -39.20 21.66 48.74
CA ARG A 366 -40.09 22.81 49.03
C ARG A 366 -40.55 22.91 50.48
N ARG A 367 -40.51 21.82 51.24
CA ARG A 367 -40.89 21.78 52.67
C ARG A 367 -39.70 21.61 53.60
N CYS A 368 -38.60 21.05 53.12
CA CYS A 368 -37.40 20.77 53.91
C CYS A 368 -36.44 21.96 53.97
N TYR A 369 -36.49 22.85 52.98
CA TYR A 369 -35.64 24.05 52.86
C TYR A 369 -36.47 25.35 52.94
N ALA A 370 -37.68 25.28 53.49
CA ALA A 370 -38.56 26.44 53.63
C ALA A 370 -38.33 27.22 54.94
N ASP A 371 -37.42 26.76 55.80
CA ASP A 371 -37.08 27.34 57.10
C ASP A 371 -35.57 27.70 57.20
N GLU A 372 -34.94 28.06 56.07
CA GLU A 372 -33.61 28.73 56.05
C GLU A 372 -33.76 30.21 55.71
#